data_AF-A0A6J1MTC5-F1
#
_entry.id   AF-A0A6J1MTC5-F1
#
_cell.length_a   1.000
_cell.length_b   1.000
_cell.length_c   1.000
_cell.angle_alpha   90.00
_cell.angle_beta   90.00
_cell.angle_gamma   90.00
#
_symmetry.space_group_name_H-M   'P 1'
#
loop_
_entity.id
_entity.type
_entity.pdbx_description
1 polymer ?
#
loop_
_entity_poly.entity_id
_entity_poly.type
_entity_poly.pdbx_seq_one_letter_code
_entity_poly.pdbx_strand_id
1 'polypeptide(L)'
;MPDIDKRDFEERYHACFTDFGLKIVSGMLIGSMLGGFFMHGYRRWPTYIGAGLGLGMAYSNCENSLNSFLLSMDPKICLIKRQP
;
A
#
# COMPACT_ATOMS: atom_id res chain seq x y z
N MET A 1 7.58 26.84 6.41
CA MET A 1 7.79 25.78 5.40
C MET A 1 6.67 24.72 5.46
N PRO A 2 5.46 24.97 4.94
CA PRO A 2 4.39 23.95 4.85
C PRO A 2 4.28 23.24 3.48
N ASP A 3 4.88 23.78 2.41
CA ASP A 3 4.71 23.25 1.05
C ASP A 3 5.57 22.03 0.72
N ILE A 4 6.73 21.88 1.39
CA ILE A 4 7.64 20.73 1.17
C ILE A 4 6.96 19.44 1.68
N ASP A 5 6.42 19.51 2.90
CA ASP A 5 5.74 18.42 3.60
C ASP A 5 4.58 17.80 2.80
N LYS A 6 3.74 18.66 2.20
CA LYS A 6 2.62 18.22 1.36
C LYS A 6 3.07 17.48 0.11
N ARG A 7 4.14 17.93 -0.53
CA ARG A 7 4.68 17.28 -1.75
C ARG A 7 5.22 15.88 -1.44
N ASP A 8 5.95 15.74 -0.35
CA ASP A 8 6.49 14.45 0.09
C ASP A 8 5.37 13.47 0.50
N PHE A 9 4.29 13.98 1.12
CA PHE A 9 3.10 13.17 1.39
C PHE A 9 2.43 12.68 0.12
N GLU A 10 2.17 13.58 -0.83
CA GLU A 10 1.53 13.23 -2.10
C GLU A 10 2.37 12.24 -2.91
N GLU A 11 3.69 12.42 -2.98
CA GLU A 11 4.58 11.49 -3.68
C GLU A 11 4.50 10.07 -3.11
N ARG A 12 4.58 9.93 -1.78
CA ARG A 12 4.49 8.62 -1.12
C ARG A 12 3.11 7.98 -1.26
N TYR A 13 2.05 8.79 -1.17
CA TYR A 13 0.68 8.34 -1.39
C TYR A 13 0.48 7.84 -2.83
N HIS A 14 0.95 8.60 -3.82
CA HIS A 14 0.88 8.21 -5.23
C HIS A 14 1.67 6.94 -5.54
N ALA A 15 2.89 6.81 -4.99
CA ALA A 15 3.70 5.61 -5.14
C ALA A 15 2.99 4.37 -4.55
N CYS A 16 2.41 4.51 -3.36
CA CYS A 16 1.63 3.46 -2.73
C CYS A 16 0.40 3.07 -3.55
N PHE A 17 -0.39 4.03 -4.02
CA PHE A 17 -1.58 3.77 -4.86
C PHE A 17 -1.21 3.01 -6.14
N THR A 18 -0.05 3.34 -6.72
CA THR A 18 0.47 2.66 -7.91
C THR A 18 0.89 1.22 -7.59
N ASP A 19 1.58 0.99 -6.47
CA ASP A 19 1.97 -0.36 -6.01
C ASP A 19 0.74 -1.26 -5.73
N PHE A 20 -0.31 -0.69 -5.13
CA PHE A 20 -1.60 -1.34 -4.95
C PHE A 20 -2.20 -1.80 -6.29
N GLY A 21 -2.31 -0.87 -7.24
CA GLY A 21 -2.83 -1.16 -8.57
C GLY A 21 -2.05 -2.29 -9.24
N LEU A 22 -0.72 -2.23 -9.20
CA LEU A 22 0.15 -3.23 -9.80
C LEU A 22 0.02 -4.61 -9.13
N LYS A 23 -0.02 -4.69 -7.79
CA LYS A 23 -0.17 -5.96 -7.06
C LYS A 23 -1.52 -6.61 -7.26
N ILE A 24 -2.59 -5.82 -7.32
CA ILE A 24 -3.93 -6.34 -7.57
C ILE A 24 -4.04 -6.85 -9.01
N VAL A 25 -3.62 -6.05 -9.99
CA VAL A 25 -3.73 -6.41 -11.41
C VAL A 25 -2.86 -7.63 -11.73
N SER A 26 -1.61 -7.66 -11.25
CA SER A 26 -0.73 -8.82 -11.42
C SER A 26 -1.29 -10.06 -10.72
N GLY A 27 -1.78 -9.93 -9.48
CA GLY A 27 -2.42 -11.03 -8.74
C GLY A 27 -3.68 -11.55 -9.44
N MET A 28 -4.49 -10.68 -10.04
CA MET A 28 -5.67 -11.07 -10.83
C MET A 28 -5.28 -11.78 -12.12
N LEU A 29 -4.28 -11.29 -12.86
CA LEU A 29 -3.78 -11.92 -14.08
C LEU A 29 -3.25 -13.32 -13.80
N ILE A 30 -2.37 -13.45 -12.81
CA ILE A 30 -1.79 -14.74 -12.40
C ILE A 30 -2.89 -15.68 -11.90
N GLY A 31 -3.79 -15.20 -11.04
CA GLY A 31 -4.91 -16.00 -10.54
C GLY A 31 -5.87 -16.46 -11.64
N SER A 32 -6.10 -15.62 -12.66
CA SER A 32 -6.91 -15.97 -13.83
C SER A 32 -6.23 -17.03 -14.70
N MET A 33 -4.92 -16.90 -14.94
CA MET A 33 -4.16 -17.89 -15.71
C MET A 33 -4.09 -19.24 -14.99
N LEU A 34 -3.86 -19.25 -13.67
CA LEU A 34 -3.85 -20.48 -12.87
C LEU A 34 -5.24 -21.12 -12.76
N GLY A 35 -6.28 -20.31 -12.55
CA GLY A 35 -7.66 -20.79 -12.47
C GLY A 35 -8.19 -21.34 -13.80
N GLY A 36 -7.70 -20.82 -14.94
CA GLY A 36 -8.08 -21.29 -16.27
C GLY A 36 -7.23 -22.46 -16.80
N PHE A 37 -5.93 -22.49 -16.50
CA PHE A 37 -5.00 -23.46 -17.08
C PHE A 37 -4.72 -24.67 -16.19
N PHE A 38 -4.52 -24.44 -14.88
CA PHE A 38 -4.13 -25.50 -13.93
C PHE A 38 -5.32 -26.17 -13.25
N MET A 39 -6.37 -25.39 -13.01
CA MET A 39 -7.60 -25.91 -12.41
C MET A 39 -8.58 -26.19 -13.55
N HIS A 40 -8.81 -27.46 -13.86
CA HIS A 40 -9.66 -27.94 -14.96
C HIS A 40 -11.17 -27.62 -14.80
N GLY A 41 -11.49 -26.51 -14.12
CA GLY A 41 -12.84 -25.98 -13.89
C GLY A 41 -12.76 -24.49 -13.51
N TYR A 42 -13.80 -23.73 -13.88
CA TYR A 42 -13.90 -22.25 -13.80
C TYR A 42 -13.95 -21.70 -12.36
N ARG A 43 -12.91 -22.00 -11.58
CA ARG A 43 -12.78 -21.73 -10.16
C ARG A 43 -12.17 -20.33 -10.02
N ARG A 44 -13.01 -19.33 -9.75
CA ARG A 44 -12.59 -17.91 -9.58
C ARG A 44 -11.90 -17.60 -8.23
N TRP A 45 -11.91 -18.55 -7.29
CA TRP A 45 -11.30 -18.38 -5.97
C TRP A 45 -9.79 -18.00 -5.98
N PRO A 46 -8.93 -18.47 -6.91
CA PRO A 46 -7.51 -18.11 -6.93
C PRO A 46 -7.30 -16.65 -7.29
N THR A 47 -8.13 -16.10 -8.19
CA THR A 47 -8.12 -14.68 -8.55
C THR A 47 -8.46 -13.81 -7.35
N TYR A 48 -9.50 -14.16 -6.59
CA TYR A 48 -9.89 -13.41 -5.39
C TYR A 48 -8.85 -13.50 -4.27
N ILE A 49 -8.27 -14.69 -4.04
CA ILE A 49 -7.20 -14.86 -3.04
C ILE A 49 -5.93 -14.11 -3.46
N GLY A 50 -5.51 -14.22 -4.71
CA GLY A 50 -4.35 -13.50 -5.23
C GLY A 50 -4.50 -11.98 -5.13
N ALA A 51 -5.68 -11.46 -5.49
CA ALA A 51 -6.01 -10.04 -5.34
C ALA A 51 -6.04 -9.60 -3.87
N GLY A 52 -6.67 -10.38 -2.99
CA GLY A 52 -6.78 -10.09 -1.56
C GLY A 52 -5.42 -10.10 -0.83
N LEU A 53 -4.55 -11.06 -1.15
CA LEU A 53 -3.19 -11.10 -0.61
C LEU A 53 -2.33 -9.93 -1.13
N GLY A 54 -2.45 -9.60 -2.41
CA GLY A 54 -1.78 -8.43 -3.00
C GLY A 54 -2.21 -7.12 -2.35
N LEU A 55 -3.51 -6.93 -2.12
CA LEU A 55 -4.10 -5.80 -1.38
C LEU A 55 -3.54 -5.70 0.03
N GLY A 56 -3.58 -6.80 0.81
CA GLY A 56 -3.13 -6.79 2.20
C GLY A 56 -1.64 -6.44 2.33
N MET A 57 -0.80 -6.99 1.45
CA MET A 57 0.62 -6.68 1.43
C MET A 57 0.91 -5.25 0.98
N ALA A 58 0.20 -4.71 -0.01
CA ALA A 58 0.36 -3.31 -0.42
C ALA A 58 -0.07 -2.36 0.71
N TYR A 59 -1.15 -2.68 1.42
CA TYR A 59 -1.68 -1.88 2.52
C TYR A 59 -0.73 -1.79 3.69
N SER A 60 -0.19 -2.91 4.18
CA SER A 60 0.73 -2.89 5.32
C SER A 60 2.03 -2.13 5.02
N ASN A 61 2.56 -2.25 3.80
CA ASN A 61 3.74 -1.49 3.37
C ASN A 61 3.45 0.01 3.27
N CYS A 62 2.28 0.37 2.74
CA CYS A 62 1.85 1.75 2.60
C CYS A 62 1.58 2.42 3.94
N GLU A 63 0.83 1.74 4.83
CA GLU A 63 0.55 2.21 6.18
C GLU A 63 1.85 2.48 6.95
N ASN A 64 2.81 1.56 6.88
CA ASN A 64 4.10 1.73 7.53
C ASN A 64 4.90 2.92 6.96
N SER A 65 4.89 3.13 5.64
CA SER A 65 5.58 4.25 4.99
C SER A 65 4.93 5.60 5.30
N LEU A 66 3.59 5.66 5.32
CA LEU A 66 2.84 6.88 5.67
C LEU A 66 2.95 7.19 7.17
N ASN A 67 2.83 6.19 8.04
CA ASN A 67 2.89 6.39 9.48
C ASN A 67 4.30 6.82 9.94
N SER A 68 5.35 6.23 9.37
CA SER A 68 6.73 6.68 9.65
C SER A 68 6.97 8.12 9.22
N PHE A 69 6.38 8.54 8.09
CA PHE A 69 6.45 9.92 7.61
C PHE A 69 5.66 10.88 8.51
N LEU A 70 4.41 10.54 8.87
CA LEU A 70 3.56 11.35 9.76
C LEU A 70 4.15 11.50 11.17
N LEU A 71 4.76 10.45 11.71
CA LEU A 71 5.47 10.50 13.00
C LEU A 71 6.71 11.39 12.95
N SER A 72 7.37 11.48 11.79
CA SER A 72 8.52 12.38 11.59
C SER A 72 8.11 13.85 11.43
N MET A 73 6.87 14.11 11.00
CA MET A 73 6.33 15.47 10.92
C MET A 73 5.83 16.00 12.26
N ASP A 74 5.36 15.15 13.17
CA ASP A 74 4.69 15.62 14.39
C ASP A 74 5.64 16.49 15.24
N PRO A 75 5.43 17.82 15.29
CA PRO A 75 6.30 18.71 16.03
C PRO A 75 5.98 18.67 17.53
N LYS A 76 4.96 17.91 17.98
CA LYS A 76 4.52 17.91 19.39
C LYS A 76 5.48 17.14 20.28
N ILE A 77 6.29 16.24 19.72
CA ILE A 77 7.45 15.64 20.41
C ILE A 77 8.54 16.70 20.71
N CYS A 78 8.71 17.71 19.85
CA CYS A 78 9.61 18.83 20.13
C CYS A 78 9.01 19.88 21.08
N LEU A 79 7.68 19.98 21.18
CA LEU A 79 7.00 20.91 22.11
C LEU A 79 6.90 20.38 23.55
N ILE A 80 7.11 19.07 23.79
CA ILE A 80 7.14 18.50 25.16
C ILE A 80 8.51 18.66 25.85
N LYS A 81 9.60 18.87 25.10
CA LYS A 81 10.96 18.98 25.67
C LYS A 81 11.41 20.42 25.97
N ARG A 82 10.51 21.41 25.89
CA ARG A 82 10.79 22.82 26.18
C ARG A 82 9.76 23.40 27.14
N GLN A 83 9.75 22.92 28.37
CA GLN A 83 9.32 23.74 29.51
C GLN A 83 10.47 23.75 30.52
N PRO A 84 10.85 24.94 31.03
CA PRO A 84 11.97 25.14 31.95
C PRO A 84 11.76 24.49 33.32
#